data_AF-A0A442NDP5-F1
#
_entry.id   AF-A0A442NDP5-F1
#
_cell.length_a   1.000
_cell.length_b   1.000
_cell.length_c   1.000
_cell.angle_alpha   90.00
_cell.angle_beta   90.00
_cell.angle_gamma   90.00
#
_symmetry.space_group_name_H-M   'P 1'
#
loop_
_entity.id
_entity.type
_entity.pdbx_description
1 polymer ?
#
loop_
_entity_poly.entity_id
_entity_poly.type
_entity_poly.pdbx_seq_one_letter_code
_entity_poly.pdbx_strand_id
1 'polypeptide(L)'
;MTASGAADLLWGVNGHPFNAYPGISIEQQLDYVRDLGMKSYRVNISSADSASKLAELVKAGKERGVEILPVITPDLDLDNQSVDELYAQAYDLASTLVSRFKDDIRVWELGNEMEVYAILMPCEMQDSGMQYNCSWGPASGTETSHYFSPRWAKVSAVLRGLSDATIAVDPTIRKAMGTAGWGHRAAFTRMLQDGIRWDISVWHLYGGDPEDVFKFLATLGRPIWLTEFNYPGGSQKGESQQADGLVQTMTLLRRYQALYGVEAAHIYELLDEQYWAPSYEAFMGLVRLKNRGDGLWAPSGRKPAYDAVKKAIANGNAGSSSSTIARESSPPAGQTSVPPITVTDTFQPCSLDAFDKSVFNHANQIAYAYCLILRRMPSPAEQWREVVAMKKDPSLSPILTKMLLSVEFRTDNQPVGLGNTQYVALLYRTLLGREPDGQGLSDYVSKLDSGEASGEQLVAEFIHSHEFRSRHTVLFPNEPQ
;
A
#
# COMPACT_ATOMS: atom_id res chain seq x y z
N MET A 1 38.75 -11.06 -22.02
CA MET A 1 37.43 -11.53 -21.57
C MET A 1 36.45 -10.40 -21.77
N THR A 2 35.56 -10.55 -22.73
CA THR A 2 34.45 -9.62 -23.02
C THR A 2 33.54 -9.56 -21.80
N ALA A 3 33.30 -8.36 -21.28
CA ALA A 3 32.26 -8.14 -20.27
C ALA A 3 30.91 -8.50 -20.91
N SER A 4 30.35 -9.64 -20.49
CA SER A 4 28.94 -9.93 -20.71
C SER A 4 28.15 -8.81 -20.04
N GLY A 5 27.40 -8.04 -20.82
CA GLY A 5 26.45 -7.08 -20.25
C GLY A 5 25.52 -7.84 -19.30
N ALA A 6 25.40 -7.38 -18.06
CA ALA A 6 24.43 -7.95 -17.14
C ALA A 6 23.03 -7.80 -17.75
N ALA A 7 22.20 -8.84 -17.64
CA ALA A 7 20.80 -8.74 -18.04
C ALA A 7 20.11 -7.64 -17.20
N ASP A 8 19.20 -6.87 -17.80
CA ASP A 8 18.38 -5.90 -17.06
C ASP A 8 17.51 -6.63 -16.01
N LEU A 9 16.93 -5.87 -15.08
CA LEU A 9 15.97 -6.37 -14.10
C LEU A 9 14.82 -7.12 -14.77
N LEU A 10 14.32 -8.18 -14.11
CA LEU A 10 13.06 -8.80 -14.49
C LEU A 10 11.91 -7.83 -14.17
N TRP A 11 11.37 -7.18 -15.19
CA TRP A 11 10.21 -6.29 -15.05
C TRP A 11 8.91 -7.07 -15.13
N GLY A 12 8.04 -6.83 -14.15
CA GLY A 12 6.69 -7.36 -14.11
C GLY A 12 5.65 -6.33 -13.67
N VAL A 13 4.42 -6.80 -13.50
CA VAL A 13 3.29 -6.01 -13.01
C VAL A 13 2.35 -6.91 -12.22
N ASN A 14 1.63 -6.31 -11.28
CA ASN A 14 0.59 -6.95 -10.51
C ASN A 14 -0.75 -6.87 -11.25
N GLY A 15 -1.61 -7.83 -10.97
CA GLY A 15 -3.03 -7.67 -11.24
C GLY A 15 -3.88 -8.74 -10.60
N HIS A 16 -5.19 -8.52 -10.67
CA HIS A 16 -6.21 -9.31 -9.99
C HIS A 16 -7.16 -10.00 -10.99
N PRO A 17 -6.63 -10.87 -11.89
CA PRO A 17 -7.37 -11.41 -13.04
C PRO A 17 -8.62 -12.21 -12.68
N PHE A 18 -8.72 -12.72 -11.45
CA PHE A 18 -9.80 -13.61 -11.04
C PHE A 18 -11.01 -12.87 -10.45
N ASN A 19 -10.81 -11.66 -9.92
CA ASN A 19 -11.78 -11.02 -9.03
C ASN A 19 -12.05 -9.54 -9.35
N ALA A 20 -11.05 -8.77 -9.78
CA ALA A 20 -11.17 -7.30 -9.87
C ALA A 20 -11.75 -6.78 -11.19
N TYR A 21 -11.63 -7.56 -12.27
CA TYR A 21 -11.89 -7.05 -13.63
C TYR A 21 -12.98 -7.84 -14.37
N PRO A 22 -14.19 -8.03 -13.80
CA PRO A 22 -15.25 -8.72 -14.53
C PRO A 22 -15.52 -8.02 -15.86
N GLY A 23 -15.43 -8.78 -16.96
CA GLY A 23 -15.54 -8.26 -18.33
C GLY A 23 -14.21 -8.06 -19.08
N ILE A 24 -13.06 -8.27 -18.44
CA ILE A 24 -11.73 -8.18 -19.08
C ILE A 24 -11.05 -9.55 -19.05
N SER A 25 -10.81 -10.15 -20.21
CA SER A 25 -10.26 -11.50 -20.29
C SER A 25 -8.78 -11.56 -19.85
N ILE A 26 -8.32 -12.75 -19.43
CA ILE A 26 -6.92 -12.98 -19.04
C ILE A 26 -5.96 -12.74 -20.22
N GLU A 27 -6.38 -13.06 -21.45
CA GLU A 27 -5.62 -12.82 -22.66
C GLU A 27 -5.41 -11.33 -22.90
N GLN A 28 -6.47 -10.53 -22.73
CA GLN A 28 -6.38 -9.09 -22.89
C GLN A 28 -5.43 -8.46 -21.86
N GLN A 29 -5.48 -8.94 -20.61
CA GLN A 29 -4.56 -8.51 -19.55
C GLN A 29 -3.10 -8.86 -19.92
N LEU A 30 -2.84 -10.12 -20.29
CA LEU A 30 -1.49 -10.57 -20.67
C LEU A 30 -0.97 -9.90 -21.95
N ASP A 31 -1.85 -9.50 -22.87
CA ASP A 31 -1.47 -8.73 -24.05
C ASP A 31 -0.95 -7.33 -23.67
N TYR A 32 -1.50 -6.69 -22.63
CA TYR A 32 -0.91 -5.46 -22.06
C TYR A 32 0.45 -5.73 -21.41
N VAL A 33 0.58 -6.79 -20.61
CA VAL A 33 1.87 -7.16 -19.98
C VAL A 33 2.96 -7.34 -21.05
N ARG A 34 2.66 -8.10 -22.11
CA ARG A 34 3.56 -8.30 -23.24
C ARG A 34 3.88 -6.99 -23.96
N ASP A 35 2.87 -6.16 -24.21
CA ASP A 35 3.04 -4.88 -24.92
C ASP A 35 3.89 -3.86 -24.14
N LEU A 36 3.84 -3.89 -22.80
CA LEU A 36 4.74 -3.12 -21.92
C LEU A 36 6.20 -3.60 -21.99
N GLY A 37 6.45 -4.79 -22.54
CA GLY A 37 7.77 -5.44 -22.53
C GLY A 37 8.09 -6.18 -21.24
N MET A 38 7.11 -6.34 -20.35
CA MET A 38 7.26 -7.07 -19.09
C MET A 38 7.23 -8.58 -19.32
N LYS A 39 7.86 -9.31 -18.41
CA LYS A 39 8.03 -10.77 -18.48
C LYS A 39 7.44 -11.52 -17.31
N SER A 40 6.92 -10.82 -16.30
CA SER A 40 6.25 -11.45 -15.17
C SER A 40 4.91 -10.77 -14.85
N TYR A 41 3.91 -11.59 -14.51
CA TYR A 41 2.61 -11.14 -14.03
C TYR A 41 2.34 -11.74 -12.64
N ARG A 42 2.34 -10.88 -11.61
CA ARG A 42 2.14 -11.27 -10.21
C ARG A 42 0.65 -11.30 -9.89
N VAL A 43 0.18 -12.42 -9.34
CA VAL A 43 -1.26 -12.66 -9.10
C VAL A 43 -1.51 -13.37 -7.77
N ASN A 44 -2.56 -12.96 -7.08
CA ASN A 44 -2.97 -13.57 -5.81
C ASN A 44 -3.71 -14.90 -6.03
N ILE A 45 -3.45 -15.88 -5.15
CA ILE A 45 -4.21 -17.12 -5.05
C ILE A 45 -4.46 -17.49 -3.59
N SER A 46 -5.73 -17.43 -3.18
CA SER A 46 -6.14 -17.67 -1.78
C SER A 46 -6.75 -19.04 -1.51
N SER A 47 -7.13 -19.78 -2.57
CA SER A 47 -7.78 -21.08 -2.46
C SER A 47 -7.38 -22.01 -3.61
N ALA A 48 -7.35 -23.31 -3.31
CA ALA A 48 -7.18 -24.38 -4.29
C ALA A 48 -8.29 -24.39 -5.36
N ASP A 49 -9.45 -23.82 -5.09
CA ASP A 49 -10.56 -23.70 -6.05
C ASP A 49 -10.18 -22.84 -7.27
N SER A 50 -9.26 -21.90 -7.08
CA SER A 50 -8.75 -21.05 -8.17
C SER A 50 -7.65 -21.73 -8.99
N ALA A 51 -7.23 -22.95 -8.65
CA ALA A 51 -6.13 -23.61 -9.33
C ALA A 51 -6.42 -23.91 -10.81
N SER A 52 -7.68 -24.15 -11.21
CA SER A 52 -7.98 -24.30 -12.64
C SER A 52 -7.86 -22.98 -13.41
N LYS A 53 -8.29 -21.86 -12.82
CA LYS A 53 -8.08 -20.52 -13.39
C LYS A 53 -6.59 -20.16 -13.46
N LEU A 54 -5.81 -20.55 -12.44
CA LEU A 54 -4.36 -20.36 -12.45
C LEU A 54 -3.70 -21.17 -13.58
N ALA A 55 -4.15 -22.41 -13.83
CA ALA A 55 -3.62 -23.22 -14.93
C ALA A 55 -3.91 -22.60 -16.31
N GLU A 56 -5.11 -22.05 -16.52
CA GLU A 56 -5.45 -21.31 -17.73
C GLU A 56 -4.55 -20.08 -17.90
N LEU A 57 -4.34 -19.31 -16.82
CA LEU A 57 -3.49 -18.13 -16.82
C LEU A 57 -2.01 -18.48 -17.10
N VAL A 58 -1.48 -19.52 -16.47
CA VAL A 58 -0.11 -20.01 -16.69
C VAL A 58 0.09 -20.43 -18.14
N LYS A 59 -0.87 -21.18 -18.71
CA LYS A 59 -0.83 -21.55 -20.13
C LYS A 59 -0.83 -20.32 -21.03
N ALA A 60 -1.77 -19.40 -20.83
CA ALA A 60 -1.90 -18.18 -21.63
C ALA A 60 -0.66 -17.27 -21.50
N GLY A 61 -0.03 -17.25 -20.32
CA GLY A 61 1.22 -16.54 -20.05
C GLY A 61 2.39 -17.14 -20.82
N LYS A 62 2.56 -18.47 -20.77
CA LYS A 62 3.60 -19.19 -21.54
C LYS A 62 3.51 -18.91 -23.04
N GLU A 63 2.30 -18.92 -23.60
CA GLU A 63 2.06 -18.59 -25.02
C GLU A 63 2.49 -17.16 -25.39
N ARG A 64 2.56 -16.25 -24.41
CA ARG A 64 2.95 -14.84 -24.58
C ARG A 64 4.37 -14.52 -24.09
N GLY A 65 5.10 -15.53 -23.58
CA GLY A 65 6.41 -15.33 -22.96
C GLY A 65 6.34 -14.46 -21.70
N VAL A 66 5.27 -14.64 -20.91
CA VAL A 66 5.04 -13.99 -19.62
C VAL A 66 4.95 -15.09 -18.56
N GLU A 67 5.86 -15.07 -17.59
CA GLU A 67 5.84 -15.96 -16.43
C GLU A 67 4.80 -15.47 -15.41
N ILE A 68 4.06 -16.39 -14.81
CA ILE A 68 3.14 -16.06 -13.72
C ILE A 68 3.89 -16.23 -12.42
N LEU A 69 3.89 -15.19 -11.57
CA LEU A 69 4.37 -15.24 -10.19
C LEU A 69 3.15 -15.31 -9.27
N PRO A 70 2.74 -16.50 -8.80
CA PRO A 70 1.62 -16.59 -7.89
C PRO A 70 2.07 -16.23 -6.47
N VAL A 71 1.18 -15.54 -5.77
CA VAL A 71 1.29 -15.23 -4.34
C VAL A 71 0.26 -16.06 -3.61
N ILE A 72 0.70 -16.98 -2.77
CA ILE A 72 -0.21 -17.76 -1.93
C ILE A 72 -0.63 -16.89 -0.75
N THR A 73 -1.91 -16.52 -0.72
CA THR A 73 -2.52 -15.65 0.30
C THR A 73 -3.67 -16.39 0.97
N PRO A 74 -3.40 -17.35 1.87
CA PRO A 74 -4.44 -18.22 2.43
C PRO A 74 -5.52 -17.41 3.13
N ASP A 75 -6.78 -17.76 2.91
CA ASP A 75 -7.91 -17.17 3.64
C ASP A 75 -7.97 -17.79 5.05
N LEU A 76 -7.50 -17.04 6.05
CA LEU A 76 -7.30 -17.51 7.42
C LEU A 76 -7.91 -16.54 8.42
N ASP A 77 -8.48 -17.09 9.49
CA ASP A 77 -8.95 -16.32 10.63
C ASP A 77 -7.84 -16.24 11.67
N LEU A 78 -6.93 -15.28 11.48
CA LEU A 78 -5.80 -15.05 12.36
C LEU A 78 -6.20 -14.69 13.78
N ASP A 79 -7.43 -14.23 14.03
CA ASP A 79 -7.87 -13.84 15.37
C ASP A 79 -8.34 -15.05 16.17
N ASN A 80 -9.11 -15.95 15.56
CA ASN A 80 -9.75 -17.06 16.26
C ASN A 80 -8.99 -18.39 16.14
N GLN A 81 -8.24 -18.62 15.07
CA GLN A 81 -7.53 -19.88 14.86
C GLN A 81 -6.27 -19.97 15.74
N SER A 82 -5.96 -21.20 16.16
CA SER A 82 -4.73 -21.54 16.88
C SER A 82 -3.52 -21.58 15.95
N VAL A 83 -2.32 -21.53 16.53
CA VAL A 83 -1.03 -21.63 15.82
C VAL A 83 -0.95 -22.92 14.99
N ASP A 84 -1.41 -24.05 15.53
CA ASP A 84 -1.33 -25.35 14.86
C ASP A 84 -2.33 -25.44 13.69
N GLU A 85 -3.55 -24.92 13.86
CA GLU A 85 -4.56 -24.85 12.79
C GLU A 85 -4.09 -23.97 11.63
N LEU A 86 -3.49 -22.81 11.95
CA LEU A 86 -2.96 -21.87 10.96
C LEU A 86 -1.80 -22.48 10.17
N TYR A 87 -0.86 -23.15 10.86
CA TYR A 87 0.22 -23.88 10.20
C TYR A 87 -0.33 -24.97 9.28
N ALA A 88 -1.25 -25.80 9.76
CA ALA A 88 -1.79 -26.93 9.01
C ALA A 88 -2.54 -26.47 7.74
N GLN A 89 -3.38 -25.45 7.83
CA GLN A 89 -4.11 -24.91 6.68
C GLN A 89 -3.19 -24.27 5.65
N ALA A 90 -2.20 -23.48 6.10
CA ALA A 90 -1.21 -22.90 5.22
C ALA A 90 -0.38 -23.99 4.50
N TYR A 91 0.04 -25.02 5.24
CA TYR A 91 0.76 -26.16 4.71
C TYR A 91 -0.06 -26.92 3.66
N ASP A 92 -1.33 -27.23 3.95
CA ASP A 92 -2.20 -27.98 3.03
C ASP A 92 -2.46 -27.22 1.72
N LEU A 93 -2.75 -25.93 1.82
CA LEU A 93 -2.96 -25.08 0.65
C LEU A 93 -1.70 -25.00 -0.23
N ALA A 94 -0.54 -24.73 0.38
CA ALA A 94 0.72 -24.69 -0.36
C ALA A 94 1.08 -26.05 -0.96
N SER A 95 0.91 -27.15 -0.21
CA SER A 95 1.14 -28.50 -0.72
C SER A 95 0.28 -28.79 -1.95
N THR A 96 -1.01 -28.44 -1.90
CA THR A 96 -1.96 -28.65 -2.99
C THR A 96 -1.59 -27.84 -4.24
N LEU A 97 -1.35 -26.55 -4.08
CA LEU A 97 -1.03 -25.65 -5.19
C LEU A 97 0.34 -25.97 -5.78
N VAL A 98 1.38 -26.00 -4.94
CA VAL A 98 2.77 -26.23 -5.41
C VAL A 98 2.90 -27.61 -6.06
N SER A 99 2.26 -28.66 -5.51
CA SER A 99 2.29 -30.00 -6.13
C SER A 99 1.70 -30.02 -7.53
N ARG A 100 0.58 -29.32 -7.73
CA ARG A 100 -0.11 -29.26 -9.03
C ARG A 100 0.73 -28.57 -10.11
N PHE A 101 1.55 -27.59 -9.71
CA PHE A 101 2.22 -26.67 -10.61
C PHE A 101 3.74 -26.78 -10.61
N LYS A 102 4.33 -27.75 -9.91
CA LYS A 102 5.79 -27.87 -9.74
C LYS A 102 6.58 -27.90 -11.05
N ASP A 103 6.01 -28.40 -12.13
CA ASP A 103 6.65 -28.47 -13.45
C ASP A 103 6.45 -27.18 -14.27
N ASP A 104 5.50 -26.33 -13.87
CA ASP A 104 5.14 -25.11 -14.56
C ASP A 104 5.64 -23.82 -13.88
N ILE A 105 5.72 -23.83 -12.54
CA ILE A 105 6.01 -22.66 -11.71
C ILE A 105 7.16 -22.99 -10.75
N ARG A 106 8.27 -22.25 -10.88
CA ARG A 106 9.51 -22.50 -10.15
C ARG A 106 9.81 -21.48 -9.05
N VAL A 107 9.04 -20.40 -8.97
CA VAL A 107 9.09 -19.41 -7.91
C VAL A 107 7.68 -19.13 -7.41
N TRP A 108 7.50 -19.20 -6.10
CA TRP A 108 6.25 -18.84 -5.43
C TRP A 108 6.52 -17.75 -4.42
N GLU A 109 5.66 -16.74 -4.41
CA GLU A 109 5.60 -15.82 -3.29
C GLU A 109 4.65 -16.38 -2.23
N LEU A 110 5.10 -16.37 -0.98
CA LEU A 110 4.46 -17.08 0.11
C LEU A 110 4.06 -16.11 1.21
N GLY A 111 2.74 -15.88 1.31
CA GLY A 111 2.17 -14.81 2.11
C GLY A 111 2.26 -13.47 1.39
N ASN A 112 1.41 -12.54 1.80
CA ASN A 112 1.46 -11.14 1.38
C ASN A 112 1.27 -10.29 2.63
N GLU A 113 2.30 -9.54 3.02
CA GLU A 113 2.21 -8.58 4.14
C GLU A 113 1.72 -9.18 5.46
N MET A 114 2.05 -10.44 5.75
CA MET A 114 1.52 -11.14 6.94
C MET A 114 2.00 -10.50 8.25
N GLU A 115 3.19 -9.91 8.27
CA GLU A 115 3.79 -9.29 9.44
C GLU A 115 3.00 -8.10 9.96
N VAL A 116 2.20 -7.47 9.08
CA VAL A 116 1.30 -6.37 9.41
C VAL A 116 0.37 -6.73 10.55
N TYR A 117 -0.18 -7.96 10.53
CA TYR A 117 -1.05 -8.46 11.59
C TYR A 117 -0.34 -8.45 12.95
N ALA A 118 0.97 -8.68 12.97
CA ALA A 118 1.76 -8.76 14.18
C ALA A 118 2.30 -7.41 14.67
N ILE A 119 2.10 -6.29 13.96
CA ILE A 119 2.59 -4.97 14.40
C ILE A 119 2.04 -4.64 15.78
N LEU A 120 2.92 -4.15 16.66
CA LEU A 120 2.58 -3.73 18.01
C LEU A 120 1.71 -2.48 17.96
N MET A 121 0.58 -2.54 18.66
CA MET A 121 -0.42 -1.48 18.69
C MET A 121 -0.31 -0.67 19.99
N PRO A 122 -0.89 0.55 20.04
CA PRO A 122 -0.91 1.37 21.25
C PRO A 122 -1.39 0.60 22.49
N CYS A 123 -0.74 0.89 23.63
CA CYS A 123 -0.96 0.27 24.94
C CYS A 123 -0.62 -1.23 25.06
N GLU A 124 -0.17 -1.90 24.01
CA GLU A 124 0.22 -3.31 24.08
C GLU A 124 1.57 -3.48 24.78
N MET A 125 1.73 -4.61 25.46
CA MET A 125 2.97 -4.93 26.16
C MET A 125 3.99 -5.55 25.20
N GLN A 126 5.21 -5.04 25.25
CA GLN A 126 6.38 -5.66 24.61
C GLN A 126 6.83 -6.91 25.38
N ASP A 127 7.66 -7.73 24.74
CA ASP A 127 8.28 -8.91 25.37
C ASP A 127 9.13 -8.56 26.60
N SER A 128 9.64 -7.32 26.66
CA SER A 128 10.39 -6.78 27.80
C SER A 128 9.52 -6.49 29.03
N GLY A 129 8.19 -6.56 28.90
CA GLY A 129 7.23 -6.09 29.90
C GLY A 129 6.97 -4.58 29.88
N MET A 130 7.63 -3.85 28.97
CA MET A 130 7.37 -2.42 28.78
C MET A 130 6.07 -2.20 27.98
N GLN A 131 5.21 -1.31 28.46
CA GLN A 131 4.02 -0.91 27.72
C GLN A 131 4.39 0.04 26.58
N TYR A 132 3.93 -0.29 25.38
CA TYR A 132 4.02 0.58 24.22
C TYR A 132 3.12 1.80 24.41
N ASN A 133 3.63 2.98 24.10
CA ASN A 133 2.97 4.23 24.45
C ASN A 133 1.57 4.31 23.81
N CYS A 134 0.56 4.51 24.65
CA CYS A 134 -0.85 4.62 24.24
C CYS A 134 -1.13 5.79 23.28
N SER A 135 -0.30 6.83 23.30
CA SER A 135 -0.44 8.00 22.43
C SER A 135 0.28 7.84 21.08
N TRP A 136 1.03 6.76 20.87
CA TRP A 136 1.67 6.50 19.58
C TRP A 136 0.70 5.86 18.60
N GLY A 137 1.07 5.79 17.32
CA GLY A 137 0.41 4.93 16.34
C GLY A 137 0.99 3.51 16.38
N PRO A 138 0.51 2.61 15.50
CA PRO A 138 1.15 1.31 15.26
C PRO A 138 2.67 1.44 15.11
N ALA A 139 3.41 0.49 15.68
CA ALA A 139 4.86 0.50 15.64
C ALA A 139 5.39 0.40 14.19
N SER A 140 6.61 0.92 13.96
CA SER A 140 7.18 1.07 12.61
C SER A 140 7.72 -0.22 11.98
N GLY A 141 7.74 -1.34 12.71
CA GLY A 141 8.33 -2.61 12.24
C GLY A 141 9.85 -2.61 12.05
N THR A 142 10.56 -1.53 12.44
CA THR A 142 12.03 -1.42 12.28
C THR A 142 12.84 -2.21 13.31
N GLU A 143 12.21 -2.66 14.39
CA GLU A 143 12.80 -3.41 15.51
C GLU A 143 11.97 -4.66 15.80
N THR A 144 12.58 -5.72 16.34
CA THR A 144 11.85 -6.95 16.66
C THR A 144 10.82 -6.73 17.77
N SER A 145 11.06 -5.76 18.66
CA SER A 145 10.14 -5.28 19.70
C SER A 145 8.89 -4.60 19.15
N HIS A 146 8.87 -4.22 17.87
CA HIS A 146 7.71 -3.59 17.22
C HIS A 146 6.66 -4.60 16.75
N TYR A 147 6.84 -5.88 17.07
CA TYR A 147 5.88 -6.94 16.80
C TYR A 147 5.37 -7.53 18.12
N PHE A 148 4.05 -7.65 18.23
CA PHE A 148 3.39 -8.29 19.36
C PHE A 148 3.51 -9.81 19.25
N SER A 149 4.30 -10.42 20.13
CA SER A 149 4.68 -11.84 20.04
C SER A 149 3.52 -12.83 19.90
N PRO A 150 2.37 -12.68 20.59
CA PRO A 150 1.23 -13.57 20.38
C PRO A 150 0.68 -13.56 18.95
N ARG A 151 0.60 -12.38 18.31
CA ARG A 151 0.21 -12.27 16.88
C ARG A 151 1.34 -12.72 15.96
N TRP A 152 2.60 -12.43 16.31
CA TRP A 152 3.76 -12.91 15.56
C TRP A 152 3.83 -14.44 15.49
N ALA A 153 3.54 -15.15 16.58
CA ALA A 153 3.52 -16.62 16.59
C ALA A 153 2.55 -17.20 15.55
N LYS A 154 1.40 -16.54 15.35
CA LYS A 154 0.42 -16.90 14.31
C LYS A 154 0.93 -16.61 12.90
N VAL A 155 1.52 -15.44 12.67
CA VAL A 155 2.18 -15.09 11.39
C VAL A 155 3.28 -16.09 11.04
N SER A 156 4.13 -16.40 12.02
CA SER A 156 5.23 -17.36 11.91
C SER A 156 4.72 -18.76 11.54
N ALA A 157 3.61 -19.20 12.15
CA ALA A 157 2.96 -20.46 11.83
C ALA A 157 2.55 -20.56 10.36
N VAL A 158 1.91 -19.52 9.84
CA VAL A 158 1.46 -19.45 8.43
C VAL A 158 2.65 -19.48 7.49
N LEU A 159 3.60 -18.55 7.66
CA LEU A 159 4.78 -18.45 6.80
C LEU A 159 5.61 -19.74 6.82
N ARG A 160 5.77 -20.37 7.98
CA ARG A 160 6.46 -21.65 8.12
C ARG A 160 5.69 -22.78 7.42
N GLY A 161 4.37 -22.86 7.57
CA GLY A 161 3.54 -23.85 6.88
C GLY A 161 3.67 -23.75 5.36
N LEU A 162 3.61 -22.54 4.81
CA LEU A 162 3.84 -22.29 3.38
C LEU A 162 5.25 -22.74 2.94
N SER A 163 6.29 -22.36 3.71
CA SER A 163 7.68 -22.72 3.41
C SER A 163 7.90 -24.23 3.42
N ASP A 164 7.49 -24.89 4.51
CA ASP A 164 7.75 -26.31 4.74
C ASP A 164 7.01 -27.17 3.74
N ALA A 165 5.77 -26.82 3.38
CA ALA A 165 5.03 -27.49 2.31
C ALA A 165 5.73 -27.37 0.97
N THR A 166 6.18 -26.17 0.60
CA THR A 166 6.91 -25.95 -0.67
C THR A 166 8.18 -26.80 -0.73
N ILE A 167 8.91 -26.89 0.38
CA ILE A 167 10.15 -27.68 0.48
C ILE A 167 9.86 -29.18 0.42
N ALA A 168 8.78 -29.63 1.05
CA ALA A 168 8.36 -31.04 1.04
C ALA A 168 7.93 -31.50 -0.36
N VAL A 169 7.31 -30.61 -1.15
CA VAL A 169 6.91 -30.91 -2.53
C VAL A 169 8.13 -30.97 -3.45
N ASP A 170 8.97 -29.93 -3.45
CA ASP A 170 10.22 -29.89 -4.21
C ASP A 170 11.16 -28.82 -3.62
N PRO A 171 12.29 -29.22 -3.00
CA PRO A 171 13.21 -28.29 -2.36
C PRO A 171 13.90 -27.32 -3.34
N THR A 172 13.84 -27.58 -4.65
CA THR A 172 14.41 -26.72 -5.69
C THR A 172 13.46 -25.63 -6.16
N ILE A 173 12.20 -25.60 -5.69
CA ILE A 173 11.28 -24.48 -5.91
C ILE A 173 11.68 -23.31 -5.00
N ARG A 174 11.85 -22.13 -5.60
CA ARG A 174 12.26 -20.92 -4.88
C ARG A 174 11.07 -20.29 -4.17
N LYS A 175 11.32 -19.86 -2.93
CA LYS A 175 10.36 -19.28 -1.99
C LYS A 175 10.65 -17.79 -1.85
N ALA A 176 9.81 -16.94 -2.40
CA ALA A 176 9.85 -15.51 -2.19
C ALA A 176 8.99 -15.16 -0.98
N MET A 177 9.56 -14.41 -0.03
CA MET A 177 8.86 -13.99 1.19
C MET A 177 9.36 -12.61 1.61
N GLY A 178 8.46 -11.81 2.16
CA GLY A 178 8.81 -10.45 2.54
C GLY A 178 7.71 -9.73 3.29
N THR A 179 7.75 -8.42 3.20
CA THR A 179 6.98 -7.51 4.05
C THR A 179 6.30 -6.44 3.21
N ALA A 180 5.30 -5.76 3.80
CA ALA A 180 4.58 -4.62 3.22
C ALA A 180 5.47 -3.39 2.91
N GLY A 181 6.77 -3.51 3.11
CA GLY A 181 7.69 -2.38 3.06
C GLY A 181 7.58 -1.47 4.28
N TRP A 182 7.65 -0.15 4.05
CA TRP A 182 7.44 0.92 5.04
C TRP A 182 8.20 0.81 6.38
N GLY A 183 9.39 0.19 6.36
CA GLY A 183 10.24 0.06 7.54
C GLY A 183 10.12 -1.27 8.28
N HIS A 184 9.26 -2.19 7.83
CA HIS A 184 9.03 -3.52 8.44
C HIS A 184 10.20 -4.51 8.31
N ARG A 185 11.44 -4.02 8.25
CA ARG A 185 12.64 -4.82 8.06
C ARG A 185 12.88 -5.83 9.17
N ALA A 186 12.42 -5.58 10.40
CA ALA A 186 12.68 -6.48 11.51
C ALA A 186 11.81 -7.75 11.50
N ALA A 187 10.78 -7.82 10.65
CA ALA A 187 10.09 -9.08 10.37
C ALA A 187 11.04 -10.13 9.79
N PHE A 188 12.01 -9.74 8.94
CA PHE A 188 13.04 -10.68 8.46
C PHE A 188 13.89 -11.24 9.60
N THR A 189 14.25 -10.40 10.57
CA THR A 189 14.99 -10.83 11.76
C THR A 189 14.19 -11.84 12.57
N ARG A 190 12.89 -11.60 12.78
CA ARG A 190 12.01 -12.55 13.45
C ARG A 190 11.81 -13.84 12.65
N MET A 191 11.71 -13.77 11.32
CA MET A 191 11.66 -14.95 10.46
C MET A 191 12.93 -15.81 10.59
N LEU A 192 14.12 -15.19 10.65
CA LEU A 192 15.37 -15.90 10.92
C LEU A 192 15.37 -16.57 12.31
N GLN A 193 14.91 -15.86 13.34
CA GLN A 193 14.83 -16.37 14.71
C GLN A 193 13.92 -17.59 14.82
N ASP A 194 12.81 -17.60 14.08
CA ASP A 194 11.85 -18.70 14.06
C ASP A 194 12.23 -19.84 13.09
N GLY A 195 13.37 -19.70 12.39
CA GLY A 195 13.87 -20.72 11.46
C GLY A 195 13.07 -20.85 10.17
N ILE A 196 12.31 -19.82 9.78
CA ILE A 196 11.56 -19.80 8.51
C ILE A 196 12.57 -19.76 7.36
N ARG A 197 12.36 -20.62 6.36
CA ARG A 197 13.26 -20.74 5.19
C ARG A 197 12.64 -20.06 3.98
N TRP A 198 13.38 -19.16 3.35
CA TRP A 198 13.03 -18.55 2.07
C TRP A 198 14.28 -18.43 1.20
N ASP A 199 14.12 -18.06 -0.07
CA ASP A 199 15.23 -17.92 -1.03
C ASP A 199 15.37 -16.51 -1.58
N ILE A 200 14.27 -15.75 -1.62
CA ILE A 200 14.20 -14.40 -2.17
C ILE A 200 13.54 -13.47 -1.14
N SER A 201 14.21 -12.37 -0.80
CA SER A 201 13.68 -11.36 0.10
C SER A 201 12.80 -10.38 -0.69
N VAL A 202 11.53 -10.30 -0.32
CA VAL A 202 10.53 -9.46 -1.00
C VAL A 202 10.33 -8.12 -0.28
N TRP A 203 10.20 -7.04 -1.03
CA TRP A 203 9.96 -5.70 -0.47
C TRP A 203 8.95 -4.91 -1.31
N HIS A 204 7.98 -4.26 -0.67
CA HIS A 204 7.07 -3.33 -1.34
C HIS A 204 7.57 -1.87 -1.24
N LEU A 205 7.45 -1.09 -2.32
CA LEU A 205 7.97 0.28 -2.40
C LEU A 205 6.96 1.27 -2.97
N TYR A 206 6.39 2.09 -2.11
CA TYR A 206 5.43 3.13 -2.49
C TYR A 206 5.97 4.55 -2.32
N GLY A 207 7.29 4.72 -2.31
CA GLY A 207 7.94 6.03 -2.24
C GLY A 207 9.24 6.03 -1.44
N GLY A 208 9.99 7.12 -1.58
CA GLY A 208 11.29 7.29 -0.92
C GLY A 208 12.42 6.50 -1.58
N ASP A 209 13.61 6.63 -1.02
CA ASP A 209 14.80 5.88 -1.43
C ASP A 209 14.91 4.60 -0.58
N PRO A 210 14.88 3.39 -1.19
CA PRO A 210 14.98 2.13 -0.46
C PRO A 210 16.41 1.74 -0.05
N GLU A 211 17.44 2.57 -0.32
CA GLU A 211 18.85 2.19 -0.15
C GLU A 211 19.17 1.58 1.22
N ASP A 212 18.70 2.20 2.30
CA ASP A 212 18.97 1.71 3.66
C ASP A 212 18.34 0.36 3.95
N VAL A 213 17.19 0.08 3.34
CA VAL A 213 16.56 -1.24 3.44
C VAL A 213 17.29 -2.25 2.56
N PHE A 214 17.72 -1.87 1.35
CA PHE A 214 18.47 -2.77 0.49
C PHE A 214 19.84 -3.13 1.08
N LYS A 215 20.52 -2.20 1.76
CA LYS A 215 21.71 -2.49 2.57
C LYS A 215 21.42 -3.57 3.60
N PHE A 216 20.31 -3.45 4.33
CA PHE A 216 19.90 -4.47 5.30
C PHE A 216 19.57 -5.80 4.63
N LEU A 217 18.73 -5.83 3.59
CA LEU A 217 18.32 -7.06 2.91
C LEU A 217 19.51 -7.79 2.26
N ALA A 218 20.48 -7.05 1.73
CA ALA A 218 21.71 -7.62 1.19
C ALA A 218 22.52 -8.38 2.25
N THR A 219 22.46 -7.98 3.54
CA THR A 219 23.10 -8.73 4.63
C THR A 219 22.51 -10.11 4.87
N LEU A 220 21.28 -10.36 4.40
CA LEU A 220 20.62 -11.66 4.49
C LEU A 220 21.20 -12.66 3.47
N GLY A 221 22.03 -12.20 2.53
CA GLY A 221 22.71 -13.05 1.55
C GLY A 221 21.76 -13.66 0.50
N ARG A 222 20.65 -12.99 0.22
CA ARG A 222 19.59 -13.45 -0.68
C ARG A 222 19.25 -12.38 -1.72
N PRO A 223 18.81 -12.77 -2.93
CA PRO A 223 18.28 -11.83 -3.91
C PRO A 223 17.12 -11.00 -3.36
N ILE A 224 17.00 -9.78 -3.88
CA ILE A 224 15.93 -8.84 -3.53
C ILE A 224 14.96 -8.73 -4.70
N TRP A 225 13.68 -8.97 -4.45
CA TRP A 225 12.61 -8.73 -5.41
C TRP A 225 11.69 -7.65 -4.88
N LEU A 226 11.35 -6.69 -5.73
CA LEU A 226 10.24 -5.78 -5.47
C LEU A 226 9.01 -6.37 -6.14
N THR A 227 8.11 -6.92 -5.35
CA THR A 227 6.89 -7.55 -5.87
C THR A 227 5.75 -6.54 -5.95
N GLU A 228 5.91 -5.36 -5.36
CA GLU A 228 5.03 -4.21 -5.54
C GLU A 228 5.83 -2.90 -5.49
N PHE A 229 5.66 -2.05 -6.51
CA PHE A 229 6.04 -0.65 -6.40
C PHE A 229 5.13 0.26 -7.24
N ASN A 230 4.93 1.49 -6.79
CA ASN A 230 4.33 2.55 -7.59
C ASN A 230 4.75 3.92 -7.06
N TYR A 231 4.42 4.97 -7.82
CA TYR A 231 4.43 6.32 -7.29
C TYR A 231 3.43 6.45 -6.13
N PRO A 232 3.81 7.06 -4.99
CA PRO A 232 2.91 7.20 -3.83
C PRO A 232 1.57 7.82 -4.22
N GLY A 233 0.49 7.06 -4.01
CA GLY A 233 -0.87 7.47 -4.35
C GLY A 233 -1.30 7.20 -5.81
N GLY A 234 -0.49 6.49 -6.60
CA GLY A 234 -0.78 6.24 -8.01
C GLY A 234 -0.95 7.54 -8.79
N SER A 235 -2.04 7.68 -9.54
CA SER A 235 -2.37 8.91 -10.26
C SER A 235 -3.20 9.94 -9.48
N GLN A 236 -3.36 9.81 -8.15
CA GLN A 236 -4.16 10.78 -7.36
C GLN A 236 -3.63 12.22 -7.43
N LYS A 237 -2.31 12.40 -7.61
CA LYS A 237 -1.67 13.72 -7.78
C LYS A 237 -1.53 14.14 -9.25
N GLY A 238 -2.12 13.37 -10.17
CA GLY A 238 -2.00 13.53 -11.61
C GLY A 238 -1.25 12.37 -12.27
N GLU A 239 -1.66 12.02 -13.47
CA GLU A 239 -1.10 10.87 -14.19
C GLU A 239 0.31 11.11 -14.74
N SER A 240 0.65 12.36 -15.04
CA SER A 240 2.03 12.73 -15.42
C SER A 240 3.00 12.52 -14.25
N GLN A 241 2.58 12.87 -13.04
CA GLN A 241 3.37 12.67 -11.82
C GLN A 241 3.57 11.17 -11.54
N GLN A 242 2.53 10.34 -11.75
CA GLN A 242 2.66 8.89 -11.69
C GLN A 242 3.71 8.39 -12.70
N ALA A 243 3.65 8.86 -13.94
CA ALA A 243 4.58 8.46 -15.00
C ALA A 243 6.03 8.82 -14.65
N ASP A 244 6.28 10.07 -14.26
CA ASP A 244 7.62 10.54 -13.89
C ASP A 244 8.16 9.80 -12.67
N GLY A 245 7.32 9.60 -11.66
CA GLY A 245 7.68 8.89 -10.43
C GLY A 245 8.02 7.41 -10.65
N LEU A 246 7.27 6.72 -11.52
CA LEU A 246 7.59 5.35 -11.92
C LEU A 246 8.93 5.27 -12.65
N VAL A 247 9.19 6.17 -13.62
CA VAL A 247 10.47 6.19 -14.35
C VAL A 247 11.65 6.51 -13.42
N GLN A 248 11.47 7.42 -12.47
CA GLN A 248 12.48 7.71 -11.44
C GLN A 248 12.78 6.46 -10.59
N THR A 249 11.74 5.78 -10.11
CA THR A 249 11.89 4.55 -9.31
C THR A 249 12.57 3.45 -10.12
N MET A 250 12.17 3.21 -11.36
CA MET A 250 12.80 2.22 -12.23
C MET A 250 14.29 2.52 -12.48
N THR A 251 14.64 3.79 -12.65
CA THR A 251 16.04 4.23 -12.80
C THR A 251 16.85 3.95 -11.53
N LEU A 252 16.26 4.20 -10.36
CA LEU A 252 16.86 3.92 -9.07
C LEU A 252 17.08 2.41 -8.86
N LEU A 253 16.09 1.58 -9.19
CA LEU A 253 16.22 0.12 -9.07
C LEU A 253 17.33 -0.44 -9.95
N ARG A 254 17.50 0.05 -11.18
CA ARG A 254 18.64 -0.33 -12.04
C ARG A 254 19.99 0.01 -11.42
N ARG A 255 20.11 1.18 -10.79
CA ARG A 255 21.33 1.57 -10.06
C ARG A 255 21.63 0.61 -8.90
N TYR A 256 20.58 0.12 -8.23
CA TYR A 256 20.70 -0.76 -7.08
C TYR A 256 20.83 -2.26 -7.42
N GLN A 257 20.57 -2.65 -8.67
CA GLN A 257 20.68 -4.02 -9.16
C GLN A 257 22.01 -4.68 -8.75
N ALA A 258 23.14 -4.16 -9.23
CA ALA A 258 24.46 -4.73 -8.96
C ALA A 258 24.96 -4.46 -7.54
N LEU A 259 24.47 -3.40 -6.87
CA LEU A 259 24.93 -3.02 -5.54
C LEU A 259 24.35 -3.90 -4.44
N TYR A 260 23.08 -4.30 -4.58
CA TYR A 260 22.35 -5.00 -3.52
C TYR A 260 21.73 -6.33 -3.97
N GLY A 261 21.91 -6.73 -5.24
CA GLY A 261 21.33 -7.98 -5.74
C GLY A 261 19.82 -7.88 -5.97
N VAL A 262 19.35 -6.72 -6.45
CA VAL A 262 17.95 -6.59 -6.90
C VAL A 262 17.81 -7.33 -8.23
N GLU A 263 16.88 -8.27 -8.33
CA GLU A 263 16.72 -9.13 -9.52
C GLU A 263 15.42 -8.88 -10.28
N ALA A 264 14.34 -8.53 -9.58
CA ALA A 264 13.01 -8.36 -10.17
C ALA A 264 12.25 -7.19 -9.53
N ALA A 265 11.37 -6.57 -10.31
CA ALA A 265 10.53 -5.45 -9.87
C ALA A 265 9.16 -5.47 -10.58
N HIS A 266 8.08 -5.36 -9.81
CA HIS A 266 6.71 -5.44 -10.30
C HIS A 266 5.92 -4.17 -9.96
N ILE A 267 5.38 -3.51 -10.98
CA ILE A 267 4.51 -2.34 -10.76
C ILE A 267 3.19 -2.80 -10.15
N TYR A 268 2.71 -2.13 -9.11
CA TYR A 268 1.38 -2.33 -8.56
C TYR A 268 0.49 -1.15 -8.98
N GLU A 269 -0.35 -1.23 -10.01
CA GLU A 269 -0.75 -2.45 -10.75
C GLU A 269 -1.14 -2.19 -12.23
N LEU A 270 -1.59 -3.23 -12.94
CA LEU A 270 -1.83 -3.18 -14.39
C LEU A 270 -3.03 -2.30 -14.77
N LEU A 271 -4.18 -2.52 -14.12
CA LEU A 271 -5.45 -1.87 -14.43
C LEU A 271 -5.93 -1.10 -13.20
N ASP A 272 -6.58 0.06 -13.41
CA ASP A 272 -7.19 0.80 -12.29
C ASP A 272 -8.37 0.06 -11.68
N GLU A 273 -8.48 0.08 -10.35
CA GLU A 273 -9.59 -0.51 -9.62
C GLU A 273 -10.56 0.56 -9.10
N GLN A 274 -11.23 1.25 -10.04
CA GLN A 274 -12.05 2.44 -9.73
C GLN A 274 -13.17 2.25 -8.71
N TYR A 275 -13.58 1.02 -8.41
CA TYR A 275 -14.54 0.72 -7.34
C TYR A 275 -13.98 0.98 -5.94
N TRP A 276 -12.65 1.04 -5.77
CA TRP A 276 -12.01 1.51 -4.52
C TRP A 276 -12.02 3.02 -4.38
N ALA A 277 -12.52 3.78 -5.36
CA ALA A 277 -12.43 5.22 -5.30
C ALA A 277 -13.16 5.75 -4.05
N PRO A 278 -12.57 6.76 -3.37
CA PRO A 278 -11.38 7.51 -3.78
C PRO A 278 -10.08 7.07 -3.08
N SER A 279 -10.03 5.85 -2.51
CA SER A 279 -8.77 5.26 -2.04
C SER A 279 -7.69 5.33 -3.13
N TYR A 280 -6.42 5.46 -2.73
CA TYR A 280 -5.34 5.48 -3.72
C TYR A 280 -5.30 4.21 -4.57
N GLU A 281 -5.75 3.08 -4.00
CA GLU A 281 -5.87 1.77 -4.65
C GLU A 281 -6.60 1.89 -6.00
N ALA A 282 -7.59 2.77 -6.08
CA ALA A 282 -8.37 2.99 -7.29
C ALA A 282 -7.59 3.57 -8.47
N PHE A 283 -6.40 4.12 -8.22
CA PHE A 283 -5.65 4.95 -9.15
C PHE A 283 -4.23 4.42 -9.40
N MET A 284 -3.93 3.19 -8.97
CA MET A 284 -2.62 2.56 -9.09
C MET A 284 -2.33 2.01 -10.49
N GLY A 285 -3.36 1.77 -11.30
CA GLY A 285 -3.27 1.15 -12.62
C GLY A 285 -2.44 1.94 -13.64
N LEU A 286 -1.91 1.23 -14.65
CA LEU A 286 -1.34 1.82 -15.87
C LEU A 286 -2.39 2.03 -16.98
N VAL A 287 -3.52 1.32 -16.87
CA VAL A 287 -4.65 1.40 -17.81
C VAL A 287 -5.91 1.78 -17.03
N ARG A 288 -6.61 2.81 -17.50
CA ARG A 288 -7.88 3.23 -16.91
C ARG A 288 -8.98 2.23 -17.22
N LEU A 289 -9.87 2.04 -16.27
CA LEU A 289 -11.13 1.34 -16.48
C LEU A 289 -12.29 2.33 -16.56
N LYS A 290 -13.45 1.84 -17.02
CA LYS A 290 -14.75 2.51 -16.87
C LYS A 290 -15.79 1.45 -16.54
N ASN A 291 -16.71 1.81 -15.65
CA ASN A 291 -17.88 0.98 -15.35
C ASN A 291 -18.82 0.98 -16.56
N ARG A 292 -19.30 -0.20 -16.96
CA ARG A 292 -20.26 -0.36 -18.07
C ARG A 292 -21.73 -0.30 -17.65
N GLY A 293 -22.02 -0.32 -16.34
CA GLY A 293 -23.37 -0.26 -15.77
C GLY A 293 -24.06 -1.62 -15.60
N ASP A 294 -23.47 -2.71 -16.10
CA ASP A 294 -23.94 -4.09 -16.01
C ASP A 294 -23.16 -4.94 -14.99
N GLY A 295 -22.41 -4.29 -14.10
CA GLY A 295 -21.46 -4.94 -13.19
C GLY A 295 -20.13 -5.33 -13.86
N LEU A 296 -19.94 -4.99 -15.14
CA LEU A 296 -18.70 -5.22 -15.87
C LEU A 296 -17.88 -3.94 -16.02
N TRP A 297 -16.59 -4.15 -16.24
CA TRP A 297 -15.62 -3.11 -16.55
C TRP A 297 -15.13 -3.23 -17.98
N ALA A 298 -14.68 -2.11 -18.55
CA ALA A 298 -13.93 -2.08 -19.79
C ALA A 298 -12.74 -1.12 -19.68
N PRO A 299 -11.63 -1.40 -20.38
CA PRO A 299 -10.57 -0.42 -20.55
C PRO A 299 -11.11 0.87 -21.18
N SER A 300 -10.76 2.01 -20.60
CA SER A 300 -11.14 3.34 -21.10
C SER A 300 -9.96 4.11 -21.68
N GLY A 301 -8.73 3.61 -21.52
CA GLY A 301 -7.54 4.12 -22.19
C GLY A 301 -6.26 3.92 -21.36
N ARG A 302 -5.10 3.95 -22.01
CA ARG A 302 -3.79 3.90 -21.34
C ARG A 302 -3.50 5.24 -20.65
N LYS A 303 -2.85 5.21 -19.49
CA LYS A 303 -2.31 6.40 -18.84
C LYS A 303 -0.94 6.77 -19.44
N PRO A 304 -0.48 8.03 -19.33
CA PRO A 304 0.90 8.42 -19.66
C PRO A 304 1.97 7.50 -19.05
N ALA A 305 1.73 6.99 -17.84
CA ALA A 305 2.60 6.04 -17.16
C ALA A 305 2.86 4.76 -17.97
N TYR A 306 1.86 4.26 -18.72
CA TYR A 306 1.99 3.07 -19.55
C TYR A 306 3.11 3.24 -20.60
N ASP A 307 3.06 4.33 -21.36
CA ASP A 307 4.01 4.59 -22.43
C ASP A 307 5.40 4.95 -21.86
N ALA A 308 5.45 5.67 -20.75
CA ALA A 308 6.68 6.01 -20.06
C ALA A 308 7.42 4.77 -19.55
N VAL A 309 6.70 3.85 -18.89
CA VAL A 309 7.23 2.57 -18.41
C VAL A 309 7.69 1.70 -19.59
N LYS A 310 6.86 1.55 -20.63
CA LYS A 310 7.22 0.79 -21.84
C LYS A 310 8.52 1.29 -22.46
N LYS A 311 8.67 2.61 -22.57
CA LYS A 311 9.89 3.24 -23.07
C LYS A 311 11.07 3.01 -22.13
N ALA A 312 10.88 3.10 -20.82
CA ALA A 312 11.93 2.87 -19.83
C ALA A 312 12.45 1.42 -19.87
N ILE A 313 11.58 0.43 -20.04
CA ILE A 313 11.95 -0.99 -20.23
C ILE A 313 12.73 -1.16 -21.54
N ALA A 314 12.21 -0.65 -22.66
CA ALA A 314 12.87 -0.75 -23.96
C ALA A 314 14.28 -0.12 -23.98
N ASN A 315 14.45 1.02 -23.30
CA ASN A 315 15.73 1.72 -23.22
C ASN A 315 16.78 0.99 -22.36
N GLY A 316 16.37 0.27 -21.32
CA GLY A 316 17.30 -0.55 -20.51
C GLY A 316 17.92 -1.67 -21.33
N ASN A 317 17.13 -2.27 -22.22
CA ASN A 317 17.60 -3.29 -23.16
C ASN A 317 18.58 -2.74 -24.21
N ALA A 318 18.49 -1.45 -24.55
CA ALA A 318 19.38 -0.77 -25.50
C ALA A 318 20.74 -0.38 -24.90
N GLY A 319 20.87 -0.32 -23.57
CA GLY A 319 22.10 0.08 -22.86
C GLY A 319 23.25 -0.94 -22.89
N SER A 320 23.07 -2.11 -23.53
CA SER A 320 24.13 -3.11 -23.71
C SER A 320 25.05 -2.83 -24.91
N SER A 321 24.76 -1.81 -25.73
CA SER A 321 25.65 -1.34 -26.79
C SER A 321 26.30 0.01 -26.41
N SER A 322 27.53 -0.10 -25.91
CA SER A 322 28.61 0.90 -25.93
C SER A 322 28.21 2.34 -26.30
N SER A 323 28.25 3.24 -25.33
CA SER A 323 28.73 4.61 -25.59
C SER A 323 29.61 5.10 -24.44
N THR A 324 30.89 5.26 -24.76
CA THR A 324 31.89 6.00 -23.98
C THR A 324 31.40 7.42 -23.76
N ILE A 325 31.03 7.75 -22.52
CA ILE A 325 30.80 9.13 -22.11
C ILE A 325 32.16 9.76 -21.82
N ALA A 326 32.54 10.71 -22.66
CA ALA A 326 33.65 11.61 -22.40
C ALA A 326 33.39 12.38 -21.10
N ARG A 327 34.39 12.37 -20.22
CA ARG A 327 34.48 13.30 -19.09
C ARG A 327 34.61 14.71 -19.65
N GLU A 328 33.57 15.51 -19.52
CA GLU A 328 33.72 16.96 -19.49
C GLU A 328 33.34 17.52 -18.11
N SER A 329 34.08 18.57 -17.78
CA SER A 329 34.43 19.04 -16.45
C SER A 329 33.57 20.21 -15.98
N SER A 330 33.24 20.18 -14.69
CA SER A 330 32.91 21.29 -13.77
C SER A 330 31.64 22.15 -14.03
N PRO A 331 30.92 22.54 -12.96
CA PRO A 331 29.65 23.28 -13.06
C PRO A 331 29.88 24.80 -13.15
N PRO A 332 28.98 25.58 -13.80
CA PRO A 332 28.96 27.02 -13.64
C PRO A 332 28.33 27.39 -12.29
N ALA A 333 28.97 28.33 -11.60
CA ALA A 333 28.49 28.92 -10.36
C ALA A 333 27.35 29.93 -10.62
N GLY A 334 26.36 29.92 -9.72
CA GLY A 334 25.57 31.10 -9.37
C GLY A 334 24.44 31.48 -10.31
N GLN A 335 23.22 31.01 -9.99
CA GLN A 335 21.98 31.78 -10.17
C GLN A 335 20.91 31.25 -9.21
N THR A 336 20.99 31.73 -7.97
CA THR A 336 19.90 31.67 -6.99
C THR A 336 18.86 32.73 -7.36
N SER A 337 17.84 32.33 -8.13
CA SER A 337 16.56 33.03 -8.16
C SER A 337 15.50 32.08 -8.69
N VAL A 338 14.77 31.46 -7.75
CA VAL A 338 13.52 30.76 -8.02
C VAL A 338 12.54 31.79 -8.61
N PRO A 339 11.95 31.56 -9.80
CA PRO A 339 10.91 32.45 -10.32
C PRO A 339 9.72 32.46 -9.36
N PRO A 340 9.07 33.60 -9.10
CA PRO A 340 7.85 33.60 -8.29
C PRO A 340 6.77 32.84 -9.05
N ILE A 341 6.31 31.75 -8.46
CA ILE A 341 5.14 31.01 -8.94
C ILE A 341 3.94 31.92 -8.73
N THR A 342 3.33 32.37 -9.82
CA THR A 342 2.02 33.01 -9.80
C THR A 342 0.99 31.97 -9.37
N VAL A 343 0.56 32.05 -8.11
CA VAL A 343 -0.50 31.22 -7.53
C VAL A 343 -1.84 31.73 -8.05
N THR A 344 -2.27 31.20 -9.18
CA THR A 344 -3.67 31.24 -9.62
C THR A 344 -4.02 29.90 -10.25
N ASP A 345 -3.95 28.85 -9.44
CA ASP A 345 -4.78 27.66 -9.63
C ASP A 345 -5.03 27.12 -8.22
N THR A 346 -6.25 27.30 -7.72
CA THR A 346 -6.67 26.74 -6.44
C THR A 346 -6.76 25.23 -6.63
N PHE A 347 -5.64 24.53 -6.49
CA PHE A 347 -5.63 23.07 -6.35
C PHE A 347 -6.59 22.75 -5.21
N GLN A 348 -7.77 22.17 -5.52
CA GLN A 348 -8.62 21.59 -4.51
C GLN A 348 -7.98 20.25 -4.13
N PRO A 349 -7.36 20.14 -2.94
CA PRO A 349 -6.55 18.99 -2.58
C PRO A 349 -7.34 17.68 -2.46
N CYS A 350 -8.67 17.77 -2.37
CA CYS A 350 -9.64 16.68 -2.55
C CYS A 350 -11.06 17.27 -2.66
N SER A 351 -12.03 16.50 -3.15
CA SER A 351 -13.46 16.88 -3.18
C SER A 351 -14.32 15.83 -2.47
N LEU A 352 -15.19 16.26 -1.54
CA LEU A 352 -16.11 15.36 -0.83
C LEU A 352 -17.21 14.79 -1.72
N ASP A 353 -17.56 15.48 -2.81
CA ASP A 353 -18.57 15.00 -3.77
C ASP A 353 -18.03 13.87 -4.67
N ALA A 354 -16.71 13.66 -4.70
CA ALA A 354 -16.08 12.58 -5.44
C ALA A 354 -16.16 11.21 -4.73
N PHE A 355 -16.62 11.17 -3.47
CA PHE A 355 -16.78 9.93 -2.71
C PHE A 355 -18.08 9.24 -3.06
N ASP A 356 -18.01 7.97 -3.49
CA ASP A 356 -19.19 7.14 -3.63
C ASP A 356 -19.75 6.80 -2.24
N LYS A 357 -20.89 7.41 -1.90
CA LYS A 357 -21.56 7.24 -0.61
C LYS A 357 -22.22 5.87 -0.44
N SER A 358 -22.25 5.05 -1.49
CA SER A 358 -22.78 3.68 -1.46
C SER A 358 -21.72 2.61 -1.17
N VAL A 359 -20.43 2.94 -1.34
CA VAL A 359 -19.32 1.99 -1.12
C VAL A 359 -18.78 2.14 0.30
N PHE A 360 -18.99 1.11 1.11
CA PHE A 360 -18.53 1.09 2.49
C PHE A 360 -17.31 0.18 2.69
N ASN A 361 -16.16 0.79 2.98
CA ASN A 361 -14.97 0.10 3.48
C ASN A 361 -14.12 1.05 4.34
N HIS A 362 -13.27 0.48 5.20
CA HIS A 362 -12.43 1.26 6.11
C HIS A 362 -11.47 2.20 5.38
N ALA A 363 -10.92 1.81 4.21
CA ALA A 363 -10.03 2.69 3.45
C ALA A 363 -10.78 3.96 2.99
N ASN A 364 -11.99 3.83 2.46
CA ASN A 364 -12.82 4.94 2.03
C ASN A 364 -13.25 5.84 3.20
N GLN A 365 -13.57 5.25 4.36
CA GLN A 365 -13.81 6.00 5.59
C GLN A 365 -12.62 6.88 5.99
N ILE A 366 -11.41 6.29 6.00
CA ILE A 366 -10.19 7.03 6.34
C ILE A 366 -9.91 8.12 5.30
N ALA A 367 -10.00 7.81 4.02
CA ALA A 367 -9.86 8.80 2.95
C ALA A 367 -10.86 9.97 3.11
N TYR A 368 -12.11 9.67 3.47
CA TYR A 368 -13.15 10.68 3.68
C TYR A 368 -12.81 11.56 4.88
N ALA A 369 -12.37 10.96 5.99
CA ALA A 369 -11.95 11.67 7.20
C ALA A 369 -10.80 12.65 6.93
N TYR A 370 -9.75 12.20 6.24
CA TYR A 370 -8.63 13.06 5.83
C TYR A 370 -9.09 14.20 4.92
N CYS A 371 -9.95 13.91 3.94
CA CYS A 371 -10.45 14.95 3.04
C CYS A 371 -11.32 15.99 3.76
N LEU A 372 -12.18 15.54 4.68
CA LEU A 372 -13.06 16.40 5.47
C LEU A 372 -12.26 17.30 6.43
N ILE A 373 -11.37 16.71 7.24
CA ILE A 373 -10.71 17.37 8.36
C ILE A 373 -9.42 18.08 7.94
N LEU A 374 -8.57 17.40 7.17
CA LEU A 374 -7.22 17.87 6.83
C LEU A 374 -7.14 18.46 5.41
N ARG A 375 -8.24 18.43 4.64
CA ARG A 375 -8.29 18.95 3.27
C ARG A 375 -7.18 18.35 2.41
N ARG A 376 -6.94 17.04 2.48
CA ARG A 376 -6.09 16.30 1.55
C ARG A 376 -6.44 14.82 1.59
N MET A 377 -5.96 14.06 0.62
CA MET A 377 -6.00 12.60 0.72
C MET A 377 -4.86 12.09 1.61
N PRO A 378 -5.06 10.98 2.35
CA PRO A 378 -3.98 10.33 3.07
C PRO A 378 -2.94 9.77 2.09
N SER A 379 -1.68 9.74 2.48
CA SER A 379 -0.69 8.88 1.81
C SER A 379 -1.04 7.40 2.02
N PRO A 380 -0.54 6.48 1.17
CA PRO A 380 -0.77 5.05 1.35
C PRO A 380 -0.43 4.54 2.76
N ALA A 381 0.74 4.94 3.28
CA ALA A 381 1.18 4.55 4.62
C ALA A 381 0.30 5.13 5.74
N GLU A 382 -0.24 6.34 5.56
CA GLU A 382 -1.20 6.91 6.51
C GLU A 382 -2.53 6.17 6.48
N GLN A 383 -3.09 5.92 5.29
CA GLN A 383 -4.37 5.25 5.13
C GLN A 383 -4.31 3.83 5.69
N TRP A 384 -3.27 3.09 5.29
CA TRP A 384 -3.02 1.73 5.76
C TRP A 384 -2.89 1.67 7.29
N ARG A 385 -2.13 2.59 7.89
CA ARG A 385 -1.92 2.62 9.35
C ARG A 385 -3.22 2.78 10.11
N GLU A 386 -4.12 3.65 9.64
CA GLU A 386 -5.41 3.86 10.30
C GLU A 386 -6.36 2.68 10.02
N VAL A 387 -6.34 2.08 8.83
CA VAL A 387 -7.12 0.85 8.52
C VAL A 387 -6.70 -0.32 9.42
N VAL A 388 -5.40 -0.49 9.67
CA VAL A 388 -4.89 -1.50 10.61
C VAL A 388 -5.35 -1.22 12.03
N ALA A 389 -5.35 0.05 12.47
CA ALA A 389 -5.88 0.43 13.79
C ALA A 389 -7.37 0.07 13.93
N MET A 390 -8.16 0.25 12.87
CA MET A 390 -9.59 -0.07 12.87
C MET A 390 -9.91 -1.57 12.99
N LYS A 391 -8.95 -2.47 12.76
CA LYS A 391 -9.16 -3.91 13.00
C LYS A 391 -9.32 -4.23 14.48
N LYS A 392 -8.65 -3.48 15.36
CA LYS A 392 -8.69 -3.68 16.82
C LYS A 392 -9.86 -2.93 17.47
N ASP A 393 -10.12 -1.72 17.01
CA ASP A 393 -11.27 -0.91 17.41
C ASP A 393 -11.97 -0.39 16.15
N PRO A 394 -13.15 -0.90 15.77
CA PRO A 394 -13.84 -0.47 14.56
C PRO A 394 -14.36 0.97 14.65
N SER A 395 -14.25 1.64 15.82
CA SER A 395 -14.65 3.04 15.99
C SER A 395 -13.71 3.98 15.25
N LEU A 396 -14.27 4.87 14.43
CA LEU A 396 -13.53 6.00 13.86
C LEU A 396 -13.28 7.14 14.84
N SER A 397 -14.00 7.18 15.97
CA SER A 397 -13.97 8.34 16.87
C SER A 397 -12.55 8.67 17.38
N PRO A 398 -11.71 7.70 17.78
CA PRO A 398 -10.33 7.96 18.18
C PRO A 398 -9.50 8.57 17.04
N ILE A 399 -9.71 8.09 15.81
CA ILE A 399 -8.99 8.53 14.61
C ILE A 399 -9.38 9.98 14.27
N LEU A 400 -10.68 10.28 14.24
CA LEU A 400 -11.19 11.63 13.99
C LEU A 400 -10.71 12.63 15.07
N THR A 401 -10.73 12.20 16.33
CA THR A 401 -10.25 13.01 17.46
C THR A 401 -8.76 13.33 17.31
N LYS A 402 -7.93 12.31 17.03
CA LYS A 402 -6.49 12.48 16.76
C LYS A 402 -6.23 13.46 15.61
N MET A 403 -7.00 13.39 14.53
CA MET A 403 -6.87 14.34 13.40
C MET A 403 -7.21 15.77 13.82
N LEU A 404 -8.33 15.98 14.51
CA LEU A 404 -8.79 17.30 14.95
C LEU A 404 -7.90 17.93 16.03
N LEU A 405 -7.14 17.13 16.76
CA LEU A 405 -6.14 17.60 17.73
C LEU A 405 -4.72 17.72 17.14
N SER A 406 -4.53 17.34 15.88
CA SER A 406 -3.22 17.32 15.23
C SER A 406 -2.67 18.73 15.00
N VAL A 407 -1.33 18.84 14.95
CA VAL A 407 -0.65 20.07 14.53
C VAL A 407 -1.02 20.45 13.10
N GLU A 408 -1.26 19.47 12.24
CA GLU A 408 -1.66 19.67 10.85
C GLU A 408 -3.01 20.38 10.76
N PHE A 409 -4.04 19.87 11.45
CA PHE A 409 -5.35 20.53 11.50
C PHE A 409 -5.22 21.97 12.00
N ARG A 410 -4.43 22.18 13.07
CA ARG A 410 -4.20 23.52 13.60
C ARG A 410 -3.45 24.42 12.63
N THR A 411 -2.43 23.94 11.92
CA THR A 411 -1.61 24.81 11.06
C THR A 411 -2.33 25.18 9.77
N ASP A 412 -3.00 24.21 9.14
CA ASP A 412 -3.61 24.41 7.82
C ASP A 412 -5.03 24.97 7.91
N ASN A 413 -5.70 24.83 9.06
CA ASN A 413 -7.06 25.32 9.26
C ASN A 413 -7.19 26.39 10.36
N GLN A 414 -6.14 26.67 11.14
CA GLN A 414 -6.12 27.75 12.15
C GLN A 414 -4.98 28.74 11.88
N PRO A 415 -5.28 30.02 11.63
CA PRO A 415 -4.29 31.07 11.78
C PRO A 415 -3.75 31.06 13.23
N VAL A 416 -2.44 31.27 13.41
CA VAL A 416 -1.80 31.27 14.73
C VAL A 416 -2.54 32.21 15.70
N GLY A 417 -3.00 31.68 16.85
CA GLY A 417 -3.56 32.48 17.94
C GLY A 417 -5.09 32.62 17.97
N LEU A 418 -5.86 31.64 17.47
CA LEU A 418 -7.32 31.65 17.62
C LEU A 418 -7.77 31.59 19.08
N GLY A 419 -8.74 32.43 19.45
CA GLY A 419 -9.49 32.29 20.69
C GLY A 419 -10.58 31.21 20.57
N ASN A 420 -11.20 30.85 21.69
CA ASN A 420 -12.22 29.80 21.78
C ASN A 420 -13.36 29.99 20.78
N THR A 421 -13.79 31.23 20.51
CA THR A 421 -14.82 31.55 19.51
C THR A 421 -14.46 31.11 18.11
N GLN A 422 -13.25 31.43 17.64
CA GLN A 422 -12.84 31.03 16.29
C GLN A 422 -12.60 29.53 16.19
N TYR A 423 -12.14 28.89 17.27
CA TYR A 423 -11.98 27.44 17.33
C TYR A 423 -13.34 26.73 17.17
N VAL A 424 -14.36 27.13 17.93
CA VAL A 424 -15.71 26.59 17.80
C VAL A 424 -16.26 26.81 16.39
N ALA A 425 -16.15 28.02 15.85
CA ALA A 425 -16.63 28.33 14.50
C ALA A 425 -15.93 27.49 13.42
N LEU A 426 -14.64 27.19 13.59
CA LEU A 426 -13.92 26.29 12.69
C LEU A 426 -14.47 24.86 12.75
N LEU A 427 -14.73 24.32 13.94
CA LEU A 427 -15.32 22.99 14.07
C LEU A 427 -16.69 22.90 13.38
N TYR A 428 -17.55 23.91 13.52
CA TYR A 428 -18.82 23.99 12.79
C TYR A 428 -18.62 23.98 11.27
N ARG A 429 -17.72 24.82 10.74
CA ARG A 429 -17.48 24.85 9.28
C ARG A 429 -16.90 23.55 8.75
N THR A 430 -15.94 22.97 9.46
CA THR A 430 -15.24 21.77 9.01
C THR A 430 -16.11 20.54 9.15
N LEU A 431 -16.74 20.35 10.31
CA LEU A 431 -17.48 19.13 10.64
C LEU A 431 -18.96 19.20 10.28
N LEU A 432 -19.57 20.38 10.22
CA LEU A 432 -21.01 20.50 9.95
C LEU A 432 -21.31 21.26 8.64
N GLY A 433 -20.29 21.83 7.99
CA GLY A 433 -20.44 22.56 6.72
C GLY A 433 -21.28 23.83 6.84
N ARG A 434 -21.40 24.41 8.04
CA ARG A 434 -22.19 25.62 8.32
C ARG A 434 -21.49 26.50 9.35
N GLU A 435 -21.93 27.75 9.47
CA GLU A 435 -21.57 28.59 10.62
C GLU A 435 -22.35 28.16 11.88
N PRO A 436 -21.80 28.37 13.09
CA PRO A 436 -22.54 28.19 14.32
C PRO A 436 -23.69 29.19 14.41
N ASP A 437 -24.82 28.76 14.94
CA ASP A 437 -25.85 29.68 15.40
C ASP A 437 -25.39 30.38 16.70
N GLY A 438 -26.03 31.50 17.04
CA GLY A 438 -25.59 32.33 18.17
C GLY A 438 -25.63 31.60 19.52
N GLN A 439 -26.59 30.68 19.70
CA GLN A 439 -26.72 29.90 20.92
C GLN A 439 -25.62 28.83 21.00
N GLY A 440 -25.46 28.00 19.97
CA GLY A 440 -24.44 26.97 19.91
C GLY A 440 -23.02 27.53 20.02
N LEU A 441 -22.74 28.69 19.40
CA LEU A 441 -21.46 29.37 19.58
C LEU A 441 -21.23 29.78 21.04
N SER A 442 -22.22 30.44 21.65
CA SER A 442 -22.12 30.93 23.02
C SER A 442 -21.94 29.79 24.03
N ASP A 443 -22.68 28.70 23.87
CA ASP A 443 -22.65 27.57 24.79
C ASP A 443 -21.27 26.88 24.79
N TYR A 444 -20.73 26.57 23.60
CA TYR A 444 -19.42 25.93 23.51
C TYR A 444 -18.27 26.85 23.91
N VAL A 445 -18.34 28.15 23.60
CA VAL A 445 -17.31 29.12 24.04
C VAL A 445 -17.34 29.24 25.56
N SER A 446 -18.52 29.34 26.18
CA SER A 446 -18.67 29.41 27.63
C SER A 446 -18.08 28.18 28.33
N LYS A 447 -18.31 26.97 27.79
CA LYS A 447 -17.72 25.72 28.31
C LYS A 447 -16.18 25.73 28.26
N LEU A 448 -15.59 26.26 27.19
CA LEU A 448 -14.14 26.35 27.05
C LEU A 448 -13.53 27.45 27.94
N ASP A 449 -14.18 28.61 28.02
CA ASP A 449 -13.72 29.76 28.82
C ASP A 449 -13.79 29.47 30.33
N SER A 450 -14.80 28.72 30.78
CA SER A 450 -14.96 28.31 32.18
C SER A 450 -14.11 27.11 32.57
N GLY A 451 -13.54 26.39 31.59
CA GLY A 451 -12.85 25.12 31.78
C GLY A 451 -13.76 23.94 32.10
N GLU A 452 -15.08 24.09 31.94
CA GLU A 452 -16.07 22.99 32.06
C GLU A 452 -15.81 21.90 31.02
N ALA A 453 -15.34 22.27 29.83
CA ALA A 453 -14.87 21.34 28.80
C ALA A 453 -13.47 21.73 28.29
N SER A 454 -12.68 20.70 28.00
CA SER A 454 -11.46 20.83 27.20
C SER A 454 -11.77 20.83 25.70
N GLY A 455 -10.83 21.30 24.88
CA GLY A 455 -10.95 21.20 23.42
C GLY A 455 -11.12 19.76 22.93
N GLU A 456 -10.51 18.78 23.61
CA GLU A 456 -10.69 17.36 23.32
C GLU A 456 -12.12 16.87 23.62
N GLN A 457 -12.68 17.23 24.77
CA GLN A 457 -14.08 16.93 25.09
C GLN A 457 -15.03 17.59 24.10
N LEU A 458 -14.76 18.83 23.70
CA LEU A 458 -15.56 19.52 22.70
C LEU A 458 -15.53 18.78 21.35
N VAL A 459 -14.34 18.39 20.87
CA VAL A 459 -14.19 17.59 19.65
C VAL A 459 -14.98 16.28 19.74
N ALA A 460 -14.91 15.59 20.89
CA ALA A 460 -15.69 14.39 21.12
C ALA A 460 -17.21 14.68 21.05
N GLU A 461 -17.70 15.77 21.65
CA GLU A 461 -19.11 16.17 21.56
C GLU A 461 -19.57 16.37 20.09
N PHE A 462 -18.75 17.03 19.25
CA PHE A 462 -19.06 17.17 17.82
C PHE A 462 -19.11 15.83 17.09
N ILE A 463 -18.11 14.96 17.27
CA ILE A 463 -18.03 13.64 16.61
C ILE A 463 -19.21 12.74 17.00
N HIS A 464 -19.68 12.85 18.24
CA HIS A 464 -20.82 12.07 18.74
C HIS A 464 -22.17 12.73 18.48
N SER A 465 -22.20 13.96 17.93
CA SER A 465 -23.45 14.65 17.65
C SER A 465 -24.22 13.97 16.52
N HIS A 466 -25.55 13.89 16.68
CA HIS A 466 -26.46 13.38 15.64
C HIS A 466 -26.29 14.15 14.33
N GLU A 467 -26.10 15.46 14.39
CA GLU A 467 -25.89 16.29 13.21
C GLU A 467 -24.64 15.89 12.43
N PHE A 468 -23.51 15.69 13.10
CA PHE A 468 -22.28 15.25 12.43
C PHE A 468 -22.46 13.89 11.76
N ARG A 469 -23.00 12.92 12.50
CA ARG A 469 -23.10 11.54 12.03
C ARG A 469 -24.11 11.39 10.89
N SER A 470 -25.27 12.04 10.99
CA SER A 470 -26.27 12.05 9.90
C SER A 470 -25.74 12.73 8.63
N ARG A 471 -24.87 13.74 8.76
CA ARG A 471 -24.31 14.47 7.62
C ARG A 471 -23.17 13.72 6.93
N HIS A 472 -22.44 12.90 7.68
CA HIS A 472 -21.25 12.17 7.20
C HIS A 472 -21.47 10.65 7.23
N THR A 473 -22.52 10.17 6.54
CA THR A 473 -22.90 8.75 6.49
C THR A 473 -21.79 7.81 6.01
N VAL A 474 -20.85 8.30 5.19
CA VAL A 474 -19.65 7.54 4.79
C VAL A 474 -18.83 7.09 6.00
N LEU A 475 -18.74 7.93 7.04
CA LEU A 475 -18.04 7.61 8.28
C LEU A 475 -18.85 6.65 9.17
N PHE A 476 -20.19 6.66 9.08
CA PHE A 476 -21.10 5.97 10.01
C PHE A 476 -22.24 5.25 9.27
N PRO A 477 -21.97 4.18 8.48
CA PRO A 477 -23.00 3.56 7.63
C PRO A 477 -24.05 2.74 8.41
N ASN A 478 -23.74 2.36 9.65
CA ASN A 478 -24.50 1.38 10.43
C ASN A 478 -25.30 2.05 11.56
N GLU A 479 -25.33 3.38 11.61
CA GLU A 479 -26.15 4.09 12.59
C GLU A 479 -27.57 4.29 12.04
N PRO A 480 -28.62 4.00 12.84
CA PRO A 480 -29.99 4.26 12.42
C PRO A 480 -30.18 5.75 12.16
N GLN A 481 -30.73 6.06 10.97
CA GLN A 481 -31.02 7.41 10.50
C GLN A 481 -32.17 8.07 11.27
#